data_AF-A0AA90SWS7-F1
#
_entry.id   AF-A0AA90SWS7-F1
#
_cell.length_a   1.000
_cell.length_b   1.000
_cell.length_c   1.000
_cell.angle_alpha   90.00
_cell.angle_beta   90.00
_cell.angle_gamma   90.00
#
_symmetry.space_group_name_H-M   'P 1'
#
loop_
_entity.id
_entity.type
_entity.pdbx_description
1 polymer ?
#
loop_
_entity_poly.entity_id
_entity_poly.type
_entity_poly.pdbx_seq_one_letter_code
_entity_poly.pdbx_strand_id
1 'polypeptide(L)'
;MDNRFALACYCTRFWRFNQRFPSDTYKRGARSLGISWKVNDKRKPRKNISSSQKKQNRKNSQIRARVEHCFRVIKCQFGYKKAGYKGLVKNAAQVFTLLGLAYLYMLRGRLGG
;
A
#
# COMPACT_ATOMS: atom_id res chain seq x y z
N MET A 1 -7.20 13.49 -24.80
CA MET A 1 -7.84 12.51 -23.89
C MET A 1 -6.83 12.14 -22.81
N ASP A 2 -6.76 12.97 -21.77
CA ASP A 2 -5.64 13.00 -20.83
C ASP A 2 -5.61 11.82 -19.87
N ASN A 3 -4.61 10.95 -20.06
CA ASN A 3 -4.26 9.80 -19.22
C ASN A 3 -3.89 10.16 -17.76
N ARG A 4 -3.96 11.44 -17.37
CA ARG A 4 -3.67 11.94 -16.02
C ARG A 4 -4.85 11.73 -15.05
N PHE A 5 -6.09 11.68 -15.53
CA PHE A 5 -7.27 11.44 -14.67
C PHE A 5 -7.51 9.94 -14.36
N ALA A 6 -7.13 9.03 -15.26
CA ALA A 6 -7.30 7.59 -15.06
C ALA A 6 -6.45 7.03 -13.90
N LEU A 7 -5.28 7.61 -13.65
CA LEU A 7 -4.37 7.18 -12.58
C LEU A 7 -4.82 7.61 -11.18
N ALA A 8 -5.56 8.73 -11.06
CA ALA A 8 -6.20 9.13 -9.80
C ALA A 8 -7.29 8.14 -9.36
N CYS A 9 -8.00 7.53 -10.32
CA CYS A 9 -9.00 6.50 -10.07
C CYS A 9 -8.42 5.13 -9.67
N TYR A 10 -7.23 4.77 -10.18
CA TYR A 10 -6.62 3.47 -9.85
C TYR A 10 -6.01 3.43 -8.43
N CYS A 11 -5.49 4.54 -7.92
CA CYS A 11 -5.03 4.62 -6.52
C CYS A 11 -6.19 4.57 -5.52
N THR A 12 -7.34 5.16 -5.83
CA THR A 12 -8.50 5.20 -4.93
C THR A 12 -9.29 3.88 -4.89
N ARG A 13 -9.32 3.09 -5.98
CA ARG A 13 -10.10 1.84 -6.02
C ARG A 13 -9.40 0.64 -5.36
N PHE A 14 -8.07 0.54 -5.41
CA PHE A 14 -7.31 -0.46 -4.64
C PHE A 14 -7.44 -0.23 -3.12
N TRP A 15 -7.67 1.02 -2.70
CA TRP A 15 -7.76 1.44 -1.30
C TRP A 15 -9.14 1.28 -0.65
N ARG A 16 -10.21 1.25 -1.45
CA ARG A 16 -11.58 1.19 -0.93
C ARG A 16 -12.01 -0.22 -0.51
N PHE A 17 -11.29 -1.25 -0.96
CA PHE A 17 -11.60 -2.65 -0.64
C PHE A 17 -11.23 -3.04 0.80
N ASN A 18 -10.19 -2.44 1.39
CA ASN A 18 -9.70 -2.82 2.73
C ASN A 18 -10.30 -1.99 3.88
N GLN A 19 -11.42 -1.30 3.63
CA GLN A 19 -12.11 -0.47 4.64
C GLN A 19 -13.42 -1.08 5.15
N ARG A 20 -13.81 -2.27 4.66
CA ARG A 20 -14.93 -3.04 5.21
C ARG A 20 -14.59 -3.36 6.66
N PHE A 21 -15.41 -2.88 7.59
CA PHE A 21 -15.16 -2.91 9.04
C PHE A 21 -14.63 -4.27 9.50
N PRO A 22 -13.36 -4.39 9.92
CA PRO A 22 -12.93 -5.62 10.57
C PRO A 22 -13.69 -5.70 11.90
N SER A 23 -14.63 -6.64 12.00
CA SER A 23 -15.35 -6.90 13.25
C SER A 23 -14.34 -7.25 14.34
N ASP A 24 -14.67 -6.91 15.60
CA ASP A 24 -13.78 -7.20 16.74
C ASP A 24 -13.51 -8.71 16.90
N THR A 25 -14.30 -9.57 16.24
CA THR A 25 -14.05 -11.01 16.09
C THR A 25 -12.72 -11.29 15.37
N TYR A 26 -12.41 -10.62 14.25
CA TYR A 26 -11.14 -10.82 13.54
C TYR A 26 -9.94 -10.35 14.34
N LYS A 27 -10.09 -9.27 15.11
CA LYS A 27 -9.02 -8.81 16.04
C LYS A 27 -8.80 -9.79 17.18
N ARG A 28 -9.86 -10.46 17.65
CA ARG A 28 -9.75 -11.53 18.66
C ARG A 28 -9.08 -12.76 18.06
N GLY A 29 -9.50 -13.19 16.87
CA GLY A 29 -8.90 -14.33 16.16
C GLY A 29 -7.42 -14.12 15.81
N ALA A 30 -7.04 -12.92 15.37
CA ALA A 30 -5.62 -12.61 15.13
C ALA A 30 -4.79 -12.70 16.43
N ARG A 31 -5.33 -12.22 17.55
CA ARG A 31 -4.68 -12.33 18.87
C ARG A 31 -4.55 -13.78 19.33
N SER A 32 -5.57 -14.61 19.14
CA SER A 32 -5.52 -16.03 19.52
C SER A 32 -4.53 -16.82 18.66
N LEU A 33 -4.32 -16.42 17.41
CA LEU A 33 -3.34 -17.03 16.50
C LEU A 33 -1.93 -16.45 16.66
N GLY A 34 -1.71 -15.50 17.58
CA GLY A 34 -0.42 -14.81 17.73
C GLY A 34 -0.05 -13.89 16.54
N ILE A 35 -0.98 -13.64 15.63
CA ILE A 35 -0.76 -12.82 14.43
C ILE A 35 -0.88 -11.34 14.79
N SER A 36 0.17 -10.57 14.47
CA SER A 36 0.17 -9.13 14.71
C SER A 36 -0.84 -8.39 13.83
N TRP A 37 -1.81 -7.73 14.46
CA TRP A 37 -2.83 -6.94 13.77
C TRP A 37 -2.27 -5.59 13.27
N LYS A 38 -2.17 -5.42 11.94
CA LYS A 38 -1.63 -4.20 11.30
C LYS A 38 -2.67 -3.32 10.60
N VAL A 39 -3.96 -3.61 10.73
CA VAL A 39 -5.02 -2.75 10.17
C VAL A 39 -5.26 -1.57 11.10
N ASN A 40 -5.37 -0.36 10.54
CA ASN A 40 -5.60 0.85 11.32
C ASN A 40 -6.92 0.78 12.11
N ASP A 41 -6.85 1.14 13.38
CA ASP A 41 -8.02 1.26 14.24
C ASP A 41 -8.87 2.46 13.86
N LYS A 42 -10.18 2.24 13.72
CA LYS A 42 -11.17 3.31 13.57
C LYS A 42 -11.68 3.73 14.95
N ARG A 43 -12.06 5.01 15.07
CA ARG A 43 -12.79 5.50 16.25
C ARG A 43 -14.09 4.72 16.41
N LYS A 44 -14.37 4.23 17.61
CA LYS A 44 -15.64 3.57 17.94
C LYS A 44 -16.66 4.63 18.41
N PRO A 45 -17.97 4.40 18.25
CA PRO A 45 -18.97 5.29 18.82
C PRO A 45 -18.71 5.49 20.32
N ARG A 46 -18.84 6.73 20.81
CA ARG A 46 -18.64 7.11 22.22
C ARG A 46 -17.25 6.83 22.82
N LYS A 47 -16.28 6.37 22.04
CA LYS A 47 -14.92 6.07 22.53
C LYS A 47 -13.85 6.69 21.65
N ASN A 48 -12.97 7.47 22.26
CA ASN A 48 -11.81 8.03 21.59
C ASN A 48 -10.73 6.95 21.37
N ILE A 49 -9.93 7.15 20.31
CA ILE A 49 -8.79 6.27 20.01
C ILE A 49 -7.73 6.46 21.09
N SER A 50 -7.27 5.36 21.69
CA SER A 50 -6.19 5.37 22.69
C SER A 50 -4.88 5.89 22.09
N SER A 51 -4.02 6.48 22.93
CA SER A 51 -2.68 6.95 22.53
C SER A 51 -1.85 5.84 21.85
N SER A 52 -1.93 4.61 22.37
CA SER A 52 -1.26 3.43 21.78
C SER A 52 -1.77 3.12 20.37
N GLN A 53 -3.10 3.14 20.19
CA GLN A 53 -3.74 2.91 18.88
C GLN A 53 -3.39 4.03 17.89
N LYS A 54 -3.36 5.29 18.34
CA LYS A 54 -2.90 6.43 17.52
C LYS A 54 -1.46 6.22 17.05
N LYS A 55 -0.55 5.82 17.95
CA LYS A 55 0.85 5.55 17.62
C LYS A 55 0.97 4.42 16.58
N GLN A 56 0.22 3.33 16.74
CA GLN A 56 0.21 2.22 15.78
C GLN A 56 -0.34 2.66 14.41
N ASN A 57 -1.46 3.38 14.39
CA ASN A 57 -2.05 3.93 13.17
C ASN A 57 -1.07 4.85 12.44
N ARG A 58 -0.31 5.69 13.15
CA ARG A 58 0.71 6.56 12.54
C ARG A 58 1.81 5.74 11.88
N LYS A 59 2.36 4.74 12.57
CA LYS A 59 3.40 3.85 12.02
C LYS A 59 2.92 3.12 10.77
N ASN A 60 1.74 2.48 10.85
CA ASN A 60 1.17 1.75 9.72
C ASN A 60 0.90 2.69 8.53
N SER A 61 0.36 3.89 8.78
CA SER A 61 0.11 4.89 7.73
C SER A 61 1.39 5.40 7.08
N GLN A 62 2.46 5.59 7.85
CA GLN A 62 3.77 6.00 7.32
C GLN A 62 4.36 4.93 6.39
N ILE A 63 4.29 3.65 6.79
CA ILE A 63 4.75 2.54 5.96
C ILE A 63 3.94 2.49 4.67
N ARG A 64 2.61 2.58 4.77
CA ARG A 64 1.72 2.61 3.60
C ARG A 64 2.03 3.74 2.64
N ALA A 65 2.27 4.95 3.13
CA ALA A 65 2.57 6.09 2.28
C ALA A 65 3.85 5.87 1.45
N ARG A 66 4.88 5.26 2.05
CA ARG A 66 6.12 4.89 1.33
C ARG A 66 5.84 3.86 0.24
N VAL A 67 5.09 2.82 0.58
CA VAL A 67 4.75 1.73 -0.35
C VAL A 67 3.87 2.22 -1.51
N GLU A 68 2.85 3.02 -1.22
CA GLU A 68 1.97 3.64 -2.22
C GLU A 68 2.77 4.53 -3.19
N HIS A 69 3.76 5.25 -2.69
CA HIS A 69 4.64 6.06 -3.54
C HIS A 69 5.46 5.19 -4.50
N CYS A 70 6.08 4.11 -4.03
CA CYS A 70 6.80 3.17 -4.91
C CYS A 70 5.87 2.58 -5.98
N PHE A 71 4.67 2.15 -5.59
CA PHE A 71 3.69 1.63 -6.55
C PHE A 71 3.22 2.68 -7.55
N ARG A 72 3.09 3.94 -7.14
CA ARG A 72 2.78 5.04 -8.05
C ARG A 72 3.89 5.22 -9.09
N VAL A 73 5.16 5.18 -8.69
CA VAL A 73 6.28 5.27 -9.65
C VAL A 73 6.20 4.12 -10.67
N ILE A 74 6.00 2.89 -10.20
CA ILE A 74 5.88 1.69 -11.07
C ILE A 74 4.69 1.80 -12.04
N LYS A 75 3.51 2.20 -11.55
CA LYS A 75 2.30 2.25 -12.38
C LYS A 75 2.24 3.45 -13.31
N CYS A 76 2.68 4.62 -12.85
CA CYS A 76 2.59 5.87 -13.61
C CYS A 76 3.82 6.08 -14.51
N GLN A 77 5.03 5.97 -13.97
CA GLN A 77 6.25 6.28 -14.73
C GLN A 77 6.67 5.13 -15.63
N PHE A 78 6.66 3.91 -15.12
CA PHE A 78 7.01 2.72 -15.90
C PHE A 78 5.82 2.08 -16.62
N GLY A 79 4.60 2.62 -16.46
CA GLY A 79 3.43 2.19 -17.21
C GLY A 79 2.94 0.76 -16.92
N TYR A 80 3.33 0.15 -15.78
CA TYR A 80 2.92 -1.21 -15.44
C TYR A 80 1.44 -1.26 -15.01
N LYS A 81 0.54 -1.46 -15.98
CA LYS A 81 -0.93 -1.44 -15.77
C LYS A 81 -1.54 -2.81 -15.49
N LYS A 82 -1.04 -3.87 -16.14
CA LYS A 82 -1.53 -5.26 -16.00
C LYS A 82 -0.36 -6.24 -16.08
N ALA A 83 -0.42 -7.31 -15.30
CA ALA A 83 0.46 -8.46 -15.48
C ALA A 83 0.11 -9.15 -16.81
N GLY A 84 1.12 -9.54 -17.57
CA GLY A 84 0.91 -10.27 -18.83
C GLY A 84 0.51 -11.73 -18.57
N TYR A 85 -0.20 -12.35 -19.50
CA TYR A 85 -0.42 -13.80 -19.51
C TYR A 85 0.85 -14.52 -19.99
N LYS A 86 1.93 -14.41 -19.23
CA LYS A 86 3.26 -15.00 -19.54
C LYS A 86 3.75 -15.98 -18.45
N GLY A 87 2.92 -16.25 -17.44
CA GLY A 87 3.25 -17.12 -16.31
C GLY A 87 3.74 -16.36 -15.07
N LEU A 88 3.53 -16.96 -13.88
CA LEU A 88 3.79 -16.32 -12.58
C LEU A 88 5.25 -15.93 -12.40
N VAL A 89 6.18 -16.80 -12.79
CA VAL A 89 7.63 -16.58 -12.67
C VAL A 89 8.08 -15.37 -13.49
N LYS A 90 7.64 -15.27 -14.75
CA LYS A 90 8.00 -14.16 -15.65
C LYS A 90 7.41 -12.84 -15.16
N ASN A 91 6.19 -12.86 -14.63
CA ASN A 91 5.57 -11.68 -14.04
C ASN A 91 6.29 -11.23 -12.76
N ALA A 92 6.70 -12.17 -11.89
CA ALA A 92 7.44 -11.86 -10.68
C ALA A 92 8.78 -11.20 -11.01
N ALA A 93 9.57 -11.79 -11.92
CA ALA A 93 10.84 -11.22 -12.37
C ALA A 93 10.67 -9.78 -12.89
N GLN A 94 9.64 -9.54 -13.72
CA GLN A 94 9.36 -8.20 -14.24
C GLN A 94 9.05 -7.19 -13.11
N VAL A 95 8.24 -7.58 -12.12
CA VAL A 95 7.91 -6.70 -10.98
C VAL A 95 9.14 -6.42 -10.12
N PHE A 96 10.01 -7.39 -9.88
CA PHE A 96 11.25 -7.19 -9.13
C PHE A 96 12.19 -6.21 -9.82
N THR A 97 12.36 -6.34 -11.13
CA THR A 97 13.17 -5.38 -11.92
C THR A 97 12.58 -3.97 -11.85
N LEU A 98 11.25 -3.84 -11.98
CA LEU A 98 10.57 -2.54 -11.88
C LEU A 98 10.70 -1.91 -10.48
N LEU A 99 10.69 -2.71 -9.42
CA LEU A 99 10.93 -2.24 -8.05
C LEU A 99 12.36 -1.70 -7.89
N GLY A 100 13.35 -2.40 -8.43
CA GLY A 100 14.75 -1.94 -8.44
C GLY A 100 14.91 -0.61 -9.18
N LEU A 101 14.32 -0.51 -10.38
CA LEU A 101 14.33 0.72 -11.18
C LEU A 101 13.58 1.87 -10.49
N ALA A 102 12.46 1.60 -9.82
CA ALA A 102 11.73 2.60 -9.06
C ALA A 102 12.56 3.15 -7.89
N TYR A 103 13.32 2.29 -7.22
CA TYR A 103 14.23 2.72 -6.16
C TYR A 103 15.35 3.63 -6.69
N LEU A 104 15.99 3.25 -7.81
CA LEU A 104 17.00 4.09 -8.47
C LEU A 104 16.42 5.43 -8.94
N TYR A 105 15.21 5.42 -9.50
CA TYR A 105 14.50 6.64 -9.89
C TYR A 105 14.25 7.57 -8.70
N MET A 106 13.92 7.02 -7.53
CA MET A 106 13.78 7.81 -6.30
C MET A 106 15.11 8.34 -5.76
N LEU A 107 16.21 7.63 -5.99
CA LEU A 107 17.56 8.03 -5.59
C LEU A 107 18.23 9.03 -6.54
N ARG A 108 17.69 9.28 -7.74
CA ARG A 108 18.32 10.14 -8.76
C ARG A 108 18.78 11.51 -8.25
N GLY A 109 18.04 12.12 -7.32
CA GLY A 109 18.38 13.42 -6.75
C GLY A 109 19.49 13.39 -5.68
N ARG A 110 19.89 12.19 -5.22
CA ARG A 110 20.96 11.99 -4.24
C ARG A 110 22.29 11.54 -4.87
N LEU A 111 22.25 11.06 -6.12
CA LEU A 111 23.41 10.52 -6.84
C LEU A 111 23.99 11.49 -7.88
N GLY A 112 23.22 12.49 -8.29
CA GLY A 112 23.65 13.51 -9.26
C GLY A 112 24.05 14.84 -8.61
N GLY A 113 24.49 14.82 -7.36
CA GLY A 113 25.00 15.97 -6.61
C GLY A 113 26.42 15.73 -6.16
#